data_AF-U3N6V2-F1
#
_entry.id   AF-U3N6V2-F1
#
_cell.length_a   1.000
_cell.length_b   1.000
_cell.length_c   1.000
_cell.angle_alpha   90.00
_cell.angle_beta   90.00
_cell.angle_gamma   90.00
#
_symmetry.space_group_name_H-M   'P 1'
#
loop_
_entity.id
_entity.type
_entity.pdbx_description
1 polymer ?
#
loop_
_entity_poly.entity_id
_entity_poly.type
_entity_poly.pdbx_seq_one_letter_code
_entity_poly.pdbx_strand_id
1 'polypeptide(L)' 'FKPDPRFEEAKQFIRAGAFGTYDYNPLLDSLEGNSGYGRGDYFLVGFDFPSYMDAQEMVDKAY' A
#
# COMPACT_ATOMS: atom_id res chain seq x y z
N PHE A 1 6.49 -5.28 11.82
CA PHE A 1 6.26 -5.58 10.40
C PHE A 1 7.18 -4.69 9.56
N LYS A 2 7.72 -5.20 8.44
CA LYS A 2 8.53 -4.40 7.52
C LYS A 2 7.84 -4.45 6.15
N PRO A 3 7.31 -3.33 5.64
CA PRO A 3 6.63 -3.31 4.35
C PRO A 3 7.58 -3.62 3.19
N ASP A 4 7.05 -4.29 2.16
CA ASP A 4 7.75 -4.57 0.91
C ASP A 4 8.14 -3.24 0.21
N PRO A 5 9.34 -3.12 -0.40
CA PRO A 5 9.74 -1.90 -1.10
C PRO A 5 8.74 -1.42 -2.16
N ARG A 6 8.04 -2.34 -2.84
CA ARG A 6 7.01 -2.02 -3.84
C ARG A 6 5.79 -1.34 -3.20
N PHE A 7 5.45 -1.72 -1.98
CA PHE A 7 4.36 -1.09 -1.23
C PHE A 7 4.72 0.34 -0.83
N GLU A 8 5.95 0.57 -0.37
CA GLU A 8 6.43 1.92 -0.07
C GLU A 8 6.52 2.80 -1.32
N GLU A 9 7.01 2.25 -2.44
CA GLU A 9 7.05 2.96 -3.73
C GLU A 9 5.65 3.38 -4.18
N ALA A 10 4.66 2.48 -4.09
CA ALA A 10 3.28 2.79 -4.43
C ALA A 10 2.70 3.93 -3.56
N LYS A 11 2.92 3.89 -2.23
CA LYS A 11 2.50 4.98 -1.33
C LYS A 11 3.17 6.31 -1.70
N GLN A 12 4.48 6.30 -1.98
CA GLN A 12 5.21 7.51 -2.37
C GLN A 12 4.72 8.08 -3.70
N PHE A 13 4.42 7.22 -4.67
CA PHE A 13 3.88 7.64 -5.96
C PHE A 13 2.53 8.33 -5.82
N ILE A 14 1.64 7.82 -4.96
CA ILE A 14 0.37 8.47 -4.62
C ILE A 14 0.62 9.85 -3.97
N ARG A 15 1.53 9.92 -2.99
CA ARG A 15 1.89 11.17 -2.29
C ARG A 15 2.54 12.21 -3.20
N ALA A 16 3.17 11.80 -4.29
CA ALA A 16 3.78 12.69 -5.27
C ALA A 16 2.76 13.52 -6.08
N GLY A 17 1.46 13.27 -5.92
CA GLY A 17 0.41 14.03 -6.61
C GLY A 17 0.15 13.55 -8.04
N ALA A 18 0.57 12.33 -8.39
CA ALA A 18 0.33 11.74 -9.70
C ALA A 18 -1.17 11.64 -10.06
N PHE A 19 -2.04 11.63 -9.05
CA PHE A 19 -3.49 11.51 -9.20
C PHE A 19 -4.25 12.83 -9.02
N GLY A 20 -3.58 13.97 -9.15
CA GLY A 20 -4.16 15.31 -9.06
C GLY A 20 -3.88 16.01 -7.73
N THR A 21 -4.69 17.02 -7.40
CA THR A 21 -4.42 17.93 -6.28
C THR A 21 -5.03 17.49 -4.96
N TYR A 22 -5.72 16.36 -4.91
CA TYR A 22 -6.34 15.87 -3.69
C TYR A 22 -5.29 15.32 -2.72
N ASP A 23 -5.39 15.67 -1.44
CA ASP A 23 -4.48 15.18 -0.41
C ASP A 23 -4.90 13.79 0.08
N TYR A 24 -4.15 12.77 -0.35
CA TYR A 24 -4.34 11.39 0.06
C TYR A 24 -3.61 11.02 1.37
N ASN A 25 -2.85 11.92 1.99
CA ASN A 25 -2.12 11.61 3.23
C ASN A 25 -3.04 11.11 4.36
N PRO A 26 -4.24 11.70 4.62
CA PRO A 26 -5.13 11.18 5.66
C PRO A 26 -5.59 9.73 5.43
N LEU A 27 -5.73 9.32 4.16
CA LEU A 27 -6.04 7.93 3.81
C LEU A 27 -4.83 7.03 4.06
N LEU A 28 -3.66 7.42 3.55
CA LEU A 28 -2.44 6.62 3.66
C LEU A 28 -1.97 6.47 5.11
N ASP A 29 -2.22 7.47 5.97
CA ASP A 29 -1.90 7.42 7.40
C ASP A 29 -2.59 6.27 8.16
N SER A 30 -3.69 5.74 7.63
CA SER A 30 -4.34 4.53 8.18
C SER A 30 -3.49 3.28 8.03
N LEU A 31 -2.59 3.26 7.04
CA LEU A 31 -1.64 2.19 6.75
C LEU A 31 -0.28 2.42 7.41
N GLU A 32 -0.12 3.51 8.18
CA GLU A 32 1.13 3.90 8.82
C GLU A 32 1.07 3.70 10.35
N GLY A 33 2.24 3.53 10.96
CA GLY A 33 2.40 3.33 12.40
C GLY A 33 2.30 1.87 12.83
N ASN A 34 2.46 1.61 14.13
CA ASN A 34 2.46 0.25 14.70
C ASN A 34 1.30 0.01 15.69
N SER A 35 0.52 1.04 16.00
CA SER A 35 -0.61 0.99 16.96
C SER A 35 -1.48 2.25 16.85
N GLY A 36 -2.73 2.16 17.29
CA GLY A 36 -3.67 3.28 17.38
C GLY A 36 -4.94 3.04 16.57
N TYR A 37 -6.09 3.50 17.07
CA TYR A 37 -7.37 3.32 16.38
C TYR A 37 -7.34 4.02 15.02
N GLY A 38 -7.70 3.30 13.95
CA GLY A 38 -7.68 3.79 12.58
C GLY A 38 -6.28 3.91 11.95
N ARG A 39 -5.25 3.31 12.56
CA ARG A 39 -3.86 3.33 12.08
C ARG A 39 -3.23 1.94 12.15
N GLY A 40 -2.00 1.84 11.67
CA GLY A 40 -1.16 0.67 11.84
C GLY A 40 -1.51 -0.49 10.92
N ASP A 41 -2.15 -0.21 9.80
CA ASP A 41 -2.47 -1.21 8.78
C ASP A 41 -3.17 -2.44 9.39
N TYR A 42 -4.21 -2.17 10.19
CA TYR A 42 -4.92 -3.21 10.94
C TYR A 42 -5.49 -4.32 10.06
N PHE A 43 -5.78 -4.01 8.80
CA PHE A 43 -6.32 -4.93 7.80
C PHE A 43 -5.24 -5.61 6.94
N LEU A 44 -3.96 -5.47 7.32
CA LEU A 44 -2.83 -6.19 6.72
C LEU A 44 -2.60 -5.89 5.23
N VAL A 45 -2.99 -4.70 4.76
CA VAL A 45 -2.87 -4.30 3.35
C VAL A 45 -1.42 -4.37 2.89
N GLY A 46 -0.49 -3.79 3.63
CA GLY A 46 0.93 -3.81 3.31
C GLY A 46 1.56 -5.20 3.47
N PHE A 47 1.03 -6.02 4.38
CA PHE A 47 1.52 -7.38 4.63
C PHE A 47 1.15 -8.33 3.49
N ASP A 48 -0.09 -8.27 2.99
CA ASP A 48 -0.57 -9.11 1.89
C ASP A 48 -0.21 -8.55 0.51
N PHE A 49 0.20 -7.27 0.41
CA PHE A 49 0.60 -6.63 -0.84
C PHE A 49 1.60 -7.44 -1.70
N PRO A 50 2.74 -7.95 -1.18
CA PRO A 50 3.70 -8.68 -1.99
C PRO A 50 3.12 -9.97 -2.59
N SER A 51 2.41 -10.77 -1.79
CA SER A 51 1.83 -12.03 -2.27
C SER A 51 0.70 -11.78 -3.26
N TYR A 52 -0.08 -10.71 -3.06
CA TYR A 52 -1.09 -10.27 -4.01
C TYR A 52 -0.47 -9.88 -5.37
N MET A 53 0.61 -9.11 -5.39
CA MET A 53 1.27 -8.71 -6.64
C MET A 53 1.90 -9.90 -7.36
N ASP A 54 2.51 -10.83 -6.64
CA ASP A 54 3.09 -12.04 -7.24
C ASP A 54 1.99 -12.94 -7.84
N ALA A 55 0.81 -13.01 -7.20
CA ALA A 55 -0.35 -13.71 -7.76
C ALA A 55 -0.89 -13.03 -9.03
N GLN A 56 -0.88 -11.70 -9.11
CA GLN A 56 -1.24 -10.97 -10.33
C GLN A 56 -0.29 -11.30 -11.49
N GLU A 57 1.01 -11.45 -11.25
CA GLU A 57 1.96 -11.89 -12.30
C GLU A 57 1.63 -13.30 -12.83
N MET A 58 1.14 -14.19 -11.96
CA MET A 58 0.67 -15.52 -12.39
C MET A 58 -0.60 -15.43 -13.24
N VAL A 59 -1.52 -14.52 -12.91
CA VAL A 59 -2.73 -14.27 -13.70
C VAL A 59 -2.37 -13.73 -15.08
N ASP A 60 -1.44 -12.77 -15.15
CA ASP A 60 -0.95 -12.21 -16.42
C ASP A 60 -0.30 -13.28 -17.32
N LYS A 61 0.37 -14.28 -16.74
CA LYS A 61 0.95 -15.40 -17.52
C LYS A 61 -0.09 -16.39 -18.03
N ALA A 62 -1.26 -16.43 -17.41
CA ALA A 62 -2.34 -17.35 -17.77
C ALA A 62 -3.26 -16.79 -18.86
N TYR A 63 -3.20 -15.49 -19.14
CA TYR A 63 -4.05 -14.77 -20.09
C TYR A 63 -3.25 -14.25 -21.29
#